data_AF-A0A353GRP4-F1
#
_entry.id   AF-A0A353GRP4-F1
#
_cell.length_a   1.000
_cell.length_b   1.000
_cell.length_c   1.000
_cell.angle_alpha   90.00
_cell.angle_beta   90.00
_cell.angle_gamma   90.00
#
_symmetry.space_group_name_H-M   'P 1'
#
loop_
_entity.id
_entity.type
_entity.pdbx_description
1 polymer ?
#
loop_
_entity_poly.entity_id
_entity_poly.type
_entity_poly.pdbx_seq_one_letter_code
_entity_poly.pdbx_strand_id
1 'polypeptide(L)'
;MSRPIQVAAVQMCCSAQIDDNIQKADRMIRKAALHGAQIILLPELFETLYFCQEKAKTNFRYASLQEQNQAVNHFQKVARELQLVLPISFFEQQGDRYFNSIALIDADGQVLGTYRKTHIPDGPGYEE
;
A
#
# COMPACT_ATOMS: atom_id res chain seq x y z
N MET A 1 -8.71 -28.02 -15.61
CA MET A 1 -7.46 -27.38 -16.06
C MET A 1 -6.93 -26.51 -14.93
N SER A 2 -5.64 -26.54 -14.64
CA SER A 2 -5.02 -25.61 -13.69
C SER A 2 -4.85 -24.24 -14.32
N ARG A 3 -5.22 -23.16 -13.61
CA ARG A 3 -4.91 -21.78 -13.99
C ARG A 3 -3.76 -21.28 -13.10
N PRO A 4 -2.49 -21.39 -13.52
CA PRO A 4 -1.36 -20.93 -12.72
C PRO A 4 -1.42 -19.41 -12.57
N ILE A 5 -1.05 -18.91 -11.39
CA ILE A 5 -0.93 -17.48 -11.09
C ILE A 5 0.48 -17.23 -10.57
N GLN A 6 1.18 -16.29 -11.18
CA GLN A 6 2.48 -15.86 -10.70
C GLN A 6 2.31 -14.64 -9.80
N VAL A 7 2.95 -14.69 -8.62
CA VAL A 7 2.87 -13.63 -7.61
C VAL A 7 4.26 -13.10 -7.29
N ALA A 8 4.35 -11.87 -6.82
CA ALA A 8 5.60 -11.27 -6.35
C ALA A 8 5.41 -10.53 -5.03
N ALA A 9 6.46 -10.59 -4.19
CA ALA A 9 6.59 -9.79 -2.98
C ALA A 9 7.71 -8.77 -3.19
N VAL A 10 7.41 -7.49 -2.90
CA VAL A 10 8.38 -6.41 -2.99
C VAL A 10 8.98 -6.15 -1.62
N GLN A 11 10.31 -6.09 -1.56
CA GLN A 11 11.06 -5.63 -0.40
C GLN A 11 11.79 -4.35 -0.75
N MET A 12 11.51 -3.25 -0.04
CA MET A 12 12.10 -1.94 -0.30
C MET A 12 12.41 -1.20 1.00
N CYS A 13 13.41 -0.32 0.96
CA CYS A 13 13.62 0.67 2.01
C CYS A 13 12.75 1.91 1.75
N CYS A 14 12.19 2.47 2.81
CA CYS A 14 11.40 3.70 2.75
C CYS A 14 12.21 4.91 3.22
N SER A 15 11.79 6.08 2.78
CA SER A 15 12.28 7.39 3.19
C SER A 15 11.16 8.20 3.83
N ALA A 16 11.48 9.42 4.30
CA ALA A 16 10.48 10.36 4.79
C ALA A 16 9.67 11.04 3.67
N GLN A 17 10.07 10.88 2.40
CA GLN A 17 9.41 11.50 1.24
C GLN A 17 8.45 10.51 0.58
N ILE A 18 7.16 10.83 0.59
CA ILE A 18 6.09 9.98 0.06
C ILE A 18 6.29 9.71 -1.43
N ASP A 19 6.57 10.75 -2.20
CA ASP A 19 6.80 10.65 -3.65
C ASP A 19 7.95 9.70 -3.99
N ASP A 20 9.05 9.77 -3.26
CA ASP A 20 10.22 8.92 -3.48
C ASP A 20 9.89 7.44 -3.24
N ASN A 21 9.07 7.16 -2.23
CA ASN A 21 8.63 5.81 -1.91
C ASN A 21 7.67 5.27 -2.98
N ILE A 22 6.70 6.07 -3.41
CA ILE A 22 5.76 5.68 -4.48
C ILE A 22 6.51 5.42 -5.79
N GLN A 23 7.43 6.31 -6.18
CA GLN A 23 8.29 6.15 -7.35
C GLN A 23 9.15 4.88 -7.27
N LYS A 24 9.69 4.57 -6.09
CA LYS A 24 10.48 3.35 -5.88
C LYS A 24 9.60 2.10 -5.98
N ALA A 25 8.43 2.08 -5.34
CA ALA A 25 7.47 0.99 -5.43
C ALA A 25 7.01 0.74 -6.87
N ASP A 26 6.72 1.81 -7.64
CA ASP A 26 6.35 1.72 -9.06
C ASP A 26 7.43 1.00 -9.88
N ARG A 27 8.70 1.43 -9.77
CA ARG A 27 9.82 0.77 -10.48
C ARG A 27 9.93 -0.72 -10.13
N MET A 28 9.69 -1.08 -8.86
CA MET A 28 9.75 -2.46 -8.41
C MET A 28 8.55 -3.29 -8.88
N ILE A 29 7.35 -2.72 -8.89
CA ILE A 29 6.14 -3.31 -9.47
C ILE A 29 6.34 -3.60 -10.96
N ARG A 30 6.81 -2.60 -11.73
CA ARG A 30 7.10 -2.76 -13.15
C ARG A 30 8.15 -3.83 -13.39
N LYS A 31 9.20 -3.89 -12.57
CA LYS A 31 10.19 -4.97 -12.63
C LYS A 31 9.56 -6.34 -12.38
N ALA A 32 8.69 -6.49 -11.38
CA ALA A 32 8.01 -7.76 -11.11
C ALA A 32 7.04 -8.15 -12.24
N ALA A 33 6.34 -7.18 -12.82
CA ALA A 33 5.48 -7.40 -13.99
C ALA A 33 6.27 -7.91 -15.21
N LEU A 34 7.48 -7.36 -15.46
CA LEU A 34 8.38 -7.87 -16.51
C LEU A 34 8.81 -9.33 -16.29
N HIS A 35 8.77 -9.84 -15.06
CA HIS A 35 9.04 -11.24 -14.74
C HIS A 35 7.77 -12.11 -14.74
N GLY A 36 6.62 -11.59 -15.18
CA GLY A 36 5.37 -12.33 -15.34
C GLY A 36 4.43 -12.30 -14.14
N ALA A 37 4.74 -11.53 -13.09
CA ALA A 37 3.84 -11.43 -11.93
C ALA A 37 2.50 -10.80 -12.30
N GLN A 38 1.41 -11.35 -11.75
CA GLN A 38 0.02 -10.91 -11.95
C GLN A 38 -0.58 -10.29 -10.68
N ILE A 39 -0.06 -10.68 -9.52
CA ILE A 39 -0.40 -10.10 -8.21
C ILE A 39 0.91 -9.69 -7.54
N ILE A 40 1.01 -8.43 -7.11
CA ILE A 40 2.24 -7.89 -6.52
C ILE A 40 1.91 -7.21 -5.21
N LEU A 41 2.59 -7.62 -4.13
CA LEU A 41 2.38 -7.09 -2.78
C LEU A 41 3.54 -6.18 -2.38
N LEU A 42 3.21 -4.97 -1.91
CA LEU A 42 4.12 -3.99 -1.32
C LEU A 42 4.19 -4.14 0.21
N PRO A 43 5.23 -3.60 0.87
CA PRO A 43 5.29 -3.52 2.33
C PRO A 43 4.16 -2.66 2.94
N GLU A 44 3.88 -2.90 4.21
CA GLU A 44 2.97 -2.10 5.03
C GLU A 44 3.44 -0.64 5.14
N LEU A 45 2.49 0.30 5.04
CA LEU A 45 2.69 1.75 5.23
C LEU A 45 3.91 2.32 4.47
N PHE A 46 4.22 1.74 3.30
CA PHE A 46 5.44 2.02 2.54
C PHE A 46 5.56 3.49 2.08
N GLU A 47 4.48 4.27 2.12
CA GLU A 47 4.48 5.69 1.81
C GLU A 47 5.43 6.49 2.72
N THR A 48 5.76 5.99 3.92
CA THR A 48 6.58 6.71 4.90
C THR A 48 7.62 5.82 5.58
N LEU A 49 8.43 6.41 6.46
CA LEU A 49 9.12 5.63 7.50
C LEU A 49 8.06 5.08 8.46
N TYR A 50 8.32 3.92 9.07
CA TYR A 50 7.42 3.34 10.06
C TYR A 50 7.31 4.25 11.29
N PHE A 51 6.25 5.06 11.29
CA PHE A 51 6.05 6.16 12.24
C PHE A 51 5.46 5.69 13.58
N CYS A 52 4.99 4.45 13.66
CA CYS A 52 4.46 3.84 14.87
C CYS A 52 5.55 3.50 15.90
N GLN A 53 6.77 4.01 15.72
CA GLN A 53 7.80 3.97 16.77
C GLN A 53 7.49 4.94 17.92
N GLU A 54 6.63 5.93 17.69
CA GLU A 54 6.24 6.93 18.68
C GLU A 54 4.74 7.30 18.59
N LYS A 55 4.13 7.58 19.74
CA LYS A 55 2.73 8.06 19.85
C LYS A 55 2.64 9.57 19.60
N ALA A 56 3.08 10.02 18.42
CA ALA A 56 3.09 11.45 18.06
C ALA A 56 1.83 11.87 17.28
N LYS A 57 1.10 12.87 17.80
CA LYS A 57 -0.11 13.43 17.14
C LYS A 57 0.15 13.94 15.72
N THR A 58 1.38 14.38 15.45
CA THR A 58 1.80 14.83 14.12
C THR A 58 1.75 13.73 13.06
N ASN A 59 1.83 12.45 13.45
CA ASN A 59 1.81 11.32 12.50
C ASN A 59 0.42 11.10 11.89
N PHE A 60 -0.65 11.60 12.52
CA PHE A 60 -2.01 11.55 11.97
C PHE A 60 -2.18 12.36 10.68
N ARG A 61 -1.23 13.26 10.36
CA ARG A 61 -1.19 13.95 9.06
C ARG A 61 -0.98 13.02 7.87
N TYR A 62 -0.50 11.80 8.10
CA TYR A 62 -0.30 10.79 7.06
C TYR A 62 -1.60 10.06 6.70
N ALA A 63 -2.65 10.21 7.51
CA ALA A 63 -3.92 9.58 7.24
C ALA A 63 -4.67 10.31 6.11
N SER A 64 -5.38 9.55 5.28
CA SER A 64 -6.23 10.11 4.23
C SER A 64 -7.48 9.26 4.03
N LEU A 65 -8.49 9.82 3.38
CA LEU A 65 -9.56 9.02 2.77
C LEU A 65 -8.96 8.12 1.67
N GLN A 66 -9.56 6.95 1.44
CA GLN A 66 -9.05 5.98 0.44
C GLN A 66 -9.02 6.57 -0.97
N GLU A 67 -10.03 7.34 -1.35
CA GLU A 67 -10.15 8.02 -2.65
C GLU A 67 -9.19 9.22 -2.79
N GLN A 68 -8.61 9.70 -1.69
CA GLN A 68 -7.66 10.82 -1.69
C GLN A 68 -6.21 10.35 -1.53
N ASN A 69 -5.98 9.09 -1.12
CA ASN A 69 -4.65 8.57 -0.89
C ASN A 69 -3.81 8.59 -2.17
N GLN A 70 -2.59 9.11 -2.05
CA GLN A 70 -1.72 9.34 -3.20
C GLN A 70 -1.23 8.02 -3.82
N ALA A 71 -0.80 7.07 -3.00
CA ALA A 71 -0.38 5.75 -3.48
C ALA A 71 -1.54 4.99 -4.14
N VAL A 72 -2.73 4.94 -3.53
CA VAL A 72 -3.90 4.26 -4.10
C VAL A 72 -4.21 4.83 -5.49
N ASN A 73 -4.36 6.15 -5.61
CA ASN A 73 -4.67 6.81 -6.88
C ASN A 73 -3.60 6.62 -7.96
N HIS A 74 -2.32 6.58 -7.56
CA HIS A 74 -1.22 6.28 -8.46
C HIS A 74 -1.31 4.84 -8.98
N PHE A 75 -1.44 3.88 -8.07
CA PHE A 75 -1.41 2.45 -8.40
C PHE A 75 -2.69 1.94 -9.06
N GLN A 76 -3.83 2.64 -8.97
CA GLN A 76 -4.98 2.35 -9.83
C GLN A 76 -4.66 2.50 -11.31
N LYS A 77 -3.88 3.53 -11.68
CA LYS A 77 -3.46 3.77 -13.07
C LYS A 77 -2.48 2.70 -13.52
N VAL A 78 -1.50 2.38 -12.67
CA VAL A 78 -0.49 1.35 -12.93
C VAL A 78 -1.11 -0.05 -13.06
N ALA A 79 -2.05 -0.39 -12.17
CA ALA A 79 -2.80 -1.65 -12.21
C ALA A 79 -3.50 -1.82 -13.55
N ARG A 80 -4.24 -0.78 -14.01
CA ARG A 80 -4.90 -0.78 -15.32
C ARG A 80 -3.93 -0.88 -16.49
N GLU A 81 -2.85 -0.11 -16.44
CA GLU A 81 -1.84 -0.06 -17.51
C GLU A 81 -1.18 -1.43 -17.72
N LEU A 82 -0.86 -2.12 -16.62
CA LEU A 82 -0.08 -3.36 -16.63
C LEU A 82 -0.93 -4.62 -16.44
N GLN A 83 -2.25 -4.47 -16.24
CA GLN A 83 -3.20 -5.52 -15.94
C GLN A 83 -2.81 -6.36 -14.70
N LEU A 84 -2.53 -5.67 -13.60
CA LEU A 84 -2.04 -6.25 -12.35
C LEU A 84 -3.03 -6.06 -11.20
N VAL A 85 -3.14 -7.07 -10.34
CA VAL A 85 -3.81 -6.93 -9.04
C VAL A 85 -2.81 -6.39 -8.02
N LEU A 86 -3.14 -5.26 -7.39
CA LEU A 86 -2.26 -4.55 -6.46
C LEU A 86 -2.98 -4.27 -5.13
N PRO A 87 -2.63 -4.97 -4.05
CA PRO A 87 -3.00 -4.58 -2.68
C PRO A 87 -2.10 -3.42 -2.22
N ILE A 88 -2.70 -2.26 -1.92
CA ILE A 88 -1.99 -1.03 -1.55
C ILE A 88 -2.28 -0.67 -0.09
N SER A 89 -1.26 -0.80 0.76
CA SER A 89 -1.33 -0.41 2.18
C SER A 89 -1.25 1.10 2.32
N PHE A 90 -2.10 1.67 3.19
CA PHE A 90 -2.14 3.10 3.50
C PHE A 90 -2.71 3.35 4.90
N PHE A 91 -2.47 4.54 5.45
CA PHE A 91 -3.08 4.97 6.69
C PHE A 91 -4.42 5.66 6.40
N GLU A 92 -5.52 5.03 6.81
CA GLU A 92 -6.88 5.48 6.48
C GLU A 92 -7.44 6.39 7.57
N GLN A 93 -8.12 7.47 7.16
CA GLN A 93 -9.04 8.23 8.01
C GLN A 93 -10.47 8.09 7.49
N GLN A 94 -11.41 7.70 8.36
CA GLN A 94 -12.85 7.74 8.08
C GLN A 94 -13.60 8.46 9.20
N GLY A 95 -13.95 9.72 8.95
CA GLY A 95 -14.46 10.62 9.99
C GLY A 95 -13.41 10.82 11.07
N ASP A 96 -13.78 10.54 12.32
CA ASP A 96 -12.88 10.67 13.48
C ASP A 96 -12.09 9.39 13.80
N ARG A 97 -12.17 8.36 12.93
CA ARG A 97 -11.52 7.06 13.14
C ARG A 97 -10.37 6.86 12.17
N TYR A 98 -9.33 6.18 12.65
CA TYR A 98 -8.12 5.90 11.91
C TYR A 98 -7.88 4.39 11.85
N PHE A 99 -7.37 3.92 10.72
CA PHE A 99 -7.15 2.50 10.49
C PHE A 99 -5.87 2.27 9.70
N ASN A 100 -5.13 1.23 10.06
CA ASN A 100 -4.15 0.64 9.16
C ASN A 100 -4.90 -0.22 8.14
N SER A 101 -4.89 0.20 6.87
CA SER A 101 -5.77 -0.33 5.85
C SER A 101 -5.03 -0.76 4.60
N ILE A 102 -5.67 -1.62 3.82
CA ILE A 102 -5.20 -2.03 2.50
C ILE A 102 -6.36 -1.96 1.49
N ALA A 103 -6.17 -1.20 0.42
CA ALA A 103 -7.10 -1.13 -0.71
C ALA A 103 -6.72 -2.22 -1.73
N LEU A 104 -7.68 -3.06 -2.13
CA LEU A 104 -7.46 -4.07 -3.16
C LEU A 104 -7.81 -3.49 -4.53
N ILE A 105 -6.79 -3.24 -5.35
CA ILE A 105 -6.94 -2.76 -6.72
C ILE A 105 -6.93 -3.96 -7.67
N ASP A 106 -7.95 -4.09 -8.51
CA ASP A 106 -8.04 -5.12 -9.56
C ASP A 106 -7.24 -4.73 -10.82
N ALA A 107 -7.03 -5.68 -11.71
CA ALA A 107 -6.27 -5.54 -12.95
C ALA A 107 -6.83 -4.50 -13.94
N ASP A 108 -8.08 -4.05 -13.76
CA ASP A 108 -8.68 -2.96 -14.54
C ASP A 108 -8.52 -1.57 -13.87
N GLY A 109 -7.86 -1.53 -12.71
CA GLY A 109 -7.64 -0.34 -11.89
C GLY A 109 -8.81 0.03 -10.98
N GLN A 110 -9.86 -0.78 -10.89
CA GLN A 110 -10.93 -0.55 -9.91
C GLN A 110 -10.48 -0.95 -8.50
N VAL A 111 -10.87 -0.16 -7.50
CA VAL A 111 -10.74 -0.57 -6.09
C VAL A 111 -11.94 -1.46 -5.75
N LEU A 112 -11.68 -2.75 -5.49
CA LEU A 112 -12.73 -3.71 -5.15
C LEU A 112 -13.22 -3.56 -3.71
N GLY A 113 -12.39 -2.99 -2.84
CA GLY A 113 -12.70 -2.74 -1.45
C GLY A 113 -11.47 -2.48 -0.61
N THR A 114 -11.72 -2.22 0.68
CA THR A 114 -10.69 -1.90 1.67
C THR A 114 -10.82 -2.85 2.85
N TYR A 115 -9.71 -3.46 3.26
CA TYR A 115 -9.62 -4.23 4.49
C TYR A 115 -8.91 -3.40 5.57
N ARG A 116 -9.42 -3.46 6.80
CA ARG A 116 -8.87 -2.78 7.99
C ARG A 116 -8.23 -3.80 8.91
N LYS A 117 -6.97 -3.59 9.28
CA LYS A 117 -6.17 -4.47 10.14
C LYS A 117 -6.94 -4.78 11.42
N THR A 118 -7.08 -6.07 11.74
CA THR A 118 -7.92 -6.53 12.86
C THR A 118 -7.13 -6.64 14.17
N HIS A 119 -5.88 -7.09 14.09
CA HIS A 119 -5.02 -7.28 15.26
C HIS A 119 -3.98 -6.17 15.27
N ILE A 120 -4.09 -5.28 16.25
CA ILE A 120 -3.23 -4.10 16.37
C ILE A 120 -2.11 -4.43 17.37
N PRO A 121 -0.84 -4.36 16.96
CA PRO A 121 0.29 -4.59 17.86
C PRO A 121 0.43 -3.41 18.84
N ASP A 122 1.03 -3.68 20.01
CA ASP A 122 1.44 -2.65 20.96
C ASP A 122 2.75 -3.08 21.62
N GLY A 123 3.64 -2.12 21.85
CA GLY A 123 4.95 -2.33 22.48
C GLY A 123 6.05 -1.44 21.91
N PRO A 124 7.23 -1.38 22.56
CA PRO A 124 8.30 -0.47 22.18
C PRO A 124 8.71 -0.61 20.71
N GLY A 125 8.58 0.47 19.95
CA GLY A 125 8.87 0.53 18.51
C GLY A 125 7.70 0.16 17.60
N TYR A 126 6.56 -0.29 18.16
CA TYR A 126 5.36 -0.78 17.47
C TYR A 126 4.08 -0.34 18.23
N GLU A 127 3.97 0.97 18.42
CA GLU A 127 2.97 1.68 19.20
C GLU A 127 1.76 2.09 18.31
N GLU A 128 1.12 1.13 17.64
CA GLU A 128 0.00 1.34 16.70
C GLU A 128 -1.35 1.70 17.37
#